data_AF-A0A916GVM6-F1
#
_entry.id   AF-A0A916GVM6-F1
#
_cell.length_a   1.000
_cell.length_b   1.000
_cell.length_c   1.000
_cell.angle_alpha   90.00
_cell.angle_beta   90.00
_cell.angle_gamma   90.00
#
_symmetry.space_group_name_H-M   'P 1'
#
loop_
_entity.id
_entity.type
_entity.pdbx_description
1 polymer ?
#
loop_
_entity_poly.entity_id
_entity_poly.type
_entity_poly.pdbx_seq_one_letter_code
_entity_poly.pdbx_strand_id
1 'polypeptide(L)'
;YARQLEADGAVIAGFAARRAEIVRQLAEAAAKAGGQPIEDEALLDEVTALVERPNVLIGQFEEAFLQVPQECLILTMKANQKYFPLLDKAGKLTNKFLIVSNIRPADASAVIGGNERVVRPRLADAKFFFDQDRKKPLDSRVLGLAKVVYHNKIGTQGERVGRVQAIARAIGDALGGGELTRMADRAALLAKADLLTDMVGEFPELQGIMGRYYALNDKEPADIADAIEDHYKPRFAGDSLPRGRVGTVVALADKLETLTGMFGIGQVPTGDKDPFALRRHALGVIRMLSEGDLDLPLDQLLNLAGASFNKIDNFKLPADALSDFIYERLAHSLREQGYSAQEVDAVVGLRPQRLGDIPKRLAAVRAFAALPEAASLAAANKRVGNILKKVEGGVTAQIDAALLKEAAESALNAALAQVKPQADAAFEKGDYTASLKALAALRAPVDAFFTDVMVNAEDPALRANRLGLLATLHQAMNRVADLSRLSA
;
A
#
# COMPACT_ATOMS: atom_id res chain seq x y z
N TYR A 1 6.24 35.25 36.78
CA TYR A 1 6.67 35.47 35.38
C TYR A 1 5.54 35.21 34.37
N ALA A 2 5.07 33.97 34.17
CA ALA A 2 4.00 33.69 33.19
C ALA A 2 2.71 34.52 33.38
N ARG A 3 2.20 34.63 34.61
CA ARG A 3 1.03 35.50 34.91
C ARG A 3 1.27 36.98 34.60
N GLN A 4 2.51 37.43 34.74
CA GLN A 4 2.88 38.83 34.49
C GLN A 4 2.94 39.09 32.97
N LEU A 5 3.49 38.15 32.19
CA LEU A 5 3.43 38.21 30.73
C LEU A 5 1.99 38.21 30.21
N GLU A 6 1.10 37.43 30.84
CA GLU A 6 -0.30 37.40 30.46
C GLU A 6 -1.05 38.70 30.85
N ALA A 7 -0.90 39.16 32.10
CA ALA A 7 -1.63 40.33 32.61
C ALA A 7 -1.10 41.66 32.06
N ASP A 8 0.23 41.83 32.04
CA ASP A 8 0.87 43.11 31.72
C ASP A 8 1.39 43.14 30.28
N GLY A 9 1.90 42.01 29.78
CA GLY A 9 2.45 41.87 28.44
C GLY A 9 1.43 41.44 27.38
N ALA A 10 0.24 41.01 27.80
CA ALA A 10 -0.78 40.41 26.95
C ALA A 10 -0.28 39.22 26.11
N VAL A 11 0.61 38.40 26.67
CA VAL A 11 1.24 37.23 26.04
C VAL A 11 0.91 35.95 26.80
N ILE A 12 0.44 34.93 26.09
CA ILE A 12 0.28 33.58 26.63
C ILE A 12 1.61 32.84 26.41
N ALA A 13 2.44 32.72 27.45
CA ALA A 13 3.79 32.16 27.30
C ALA A 13 3.79 30.66 26.95
N GLY A 14 2.90 29.88 27.57
CA GLY A 14 2.85 28.43 27.42
C GLY A 14 2.31 28.01 26.06
N PHE A 15 3.08 27.22 25.29
CA PHE A 15 2.69 26.72 23.98
C PHE A 15 1.37 25.93 24.05
N ALA A 16 1.24 24.99 24.98
CA ALA A 16 0.01 24.21 25.15
C ALA A 16 -1.22 25.08 25.46
N ALA A 17 -1.05 26.11 26.30
CA ALA A 17 -2.12 27.05 26.61
C ALA A 17 -2.51 27.92 25.40
N ARG A 18 -1.52 28.41 24.64
CA ARG A 18 -1.76 29.12 23.38
C ARG A 18 -2.51 28.28 22.37
N ARG A 19 -2.06 27.04 22.17
CA ARG A 19 -2.67 26.10 21.24
C ARG A 19 -4.12 25.84 21.60
N ALA A 20 -4.41 25.57 22.88
CA ALA A 20 -5.76 25.38 23.37
C ALA A 20 -6.65 26.62 23.15
N GLU A 21 -6.12 27.82 23.40
CA GLU A 21 -6.85 29.07 23.19
C GLU A 21 -7.12 29.35 21.70
N ILE A 22 -6.16 29.08 20.81
CA ILE A 22 -6.35 29.19 19.36
C ILE A 22 -7.44 28.22 18.92
N VAL A 23 -7.39 26.96 19.34
CA VAL A 23 -8.42 25.95 18.98
C VAL A 23 -9.80 26.39 19.45
N ARG A 24 -9.93 26.88 20.69
CA ARG A 24 -11.19 27.41 21.22
C ARG A 24 -11.74 28.55 20.36
N GLN A 25 -10.89 29.54 20.03
CA GLN A 25 -11.31 30.68 19.24
C GLN A 25 -11.62 30.31 17.77
N LEU A 26 -10.87 29.38 17.18
CA LEU A 26 -11.14 28.86 15.83
C LEU A 26 -12.52 28.20 15.78
N ALA A 27 -12.85 27.36 16.76
CA ALA A 27 -14.15 26.71 16.86
C ALA A 27 -15.29 27.73 16.99
N GLU A 28 -15.13 28.75 17.84
CA GLU A 28 -16.13 29.82 18.02
C GLU A 28 -16.32 30.65 16.75
N ALA A 29 -15.23 31.04 16.09
CA ALA A 29 -15.30 31.82 14.86
C ALA A 29 -15.91 31.01 13.70
N ALA A 30 -15.55 29.73 13.59
CA ALA A 30 -16.12 28.82 12.59
C ALA A 30 -17.63 28.62 12.79
N ALA A 31 -18.07 28.42 14.05
CA ALA A 31 -19.49 28.31 14.39
C ALA A 31 -20.28 29.57 14.01
N LYS A 32 -19.72 30.76 14.28
CA LYS A 32 -20.31 32.05 13.85
C LYS A 32 -20.37 32.19 12.33
N ALA A 33 -19.36 31.70 11.62
CA ALA A 33 -19.26 31.78 10.17
C ALA A 33 -20.13 30.75 9.44
N GLY A 34 -20.57 29.68 10.12
CA GLY A 34 -21.40 28.62 9.57
C GLY A 34 -20.62 27.48 8.90
N GLY A 35 -19.36 27.24 9.30
CA GLY A 35 -18.50 26.22 8.72
C GLY A 35 -17.58 25.55 9.74
N GLN A 36 -16.66 24.72 9.24
CA GLN A 36 -15.62 24.05 10.03
C GLN A 36 -14.25 24.40 9.46
N PRO A 37 -13.26 24.76 10.29
CA PRO A 37 -11.91 24.98 9.78
C PRO A 37 -11.33 23.65 9.32
N ILE A 38 -10.47 23.70 8.31
CA ILE A 38 -9.69 22.52 7.93
C ILE A 38 -8.92 21.97 9.15
N GLU A 39 -8.82 20.65 9.23
CA GLU A 39 -7.97 19.99 10.21
C GLU A 39 -6.54 19.95 9.67
N ASP A 40 -5.65 20.74 10.27
CA ASP A 40 -4.22 20.74 9.97
C ASP A 40 -3.41 21.04 11.23
N GLU A 41 -2.90 19.97 11.83
CA GLU A 41 -2.08 20.00 13.04
C GLU A 41 -0.76 20.76 12.85
N ALA A 42 -0.13 20.62 11.68
CA ALA A 42 1.15 21.29 11.40
C ALA A 42 0.95 22.80 11.26
N LEU A 43 -0.13 23.22 10.58
CA LEU A 43 -0.51 24.62 10.48
C LEU A 43 -0.88 25.19 11.86
N LEU A 44 -1.64 24.44 12.66
CA LEU A 44 -2.01 24.86 14.00
C LEU A 44 -0.78 25.05 14.90
N ASP A 45 0.17 24.12 14.86
CA ASP A 45 1.41 24.22 15.63
C ASP A 45 2.28 25.39 15.13
N GLU A 46 2.38 25.59 13.81
CA GLU A 46 3.11 26.72 13.22
C GLU A 46 2.49 28.05 13.66
N VAL A 47 1.17 28.21 13.54
CA VAL A 47 0.47 29.44 13.96
C VAL A 47 0.58 29.65 15.48
N THR A 48 0.53 28.57 16.26
CA THR A 48 0.75 28.63 17.71
C THR A 48 2.15 29.15 18.05
N ALA A 49 3.17 28.77 17.28
CA ALA A 49 4.52 29.28 17.45
C ALA A 49 4.65 30.76 17.06
N LEU A 50 3.87 31.23 16.06
CA LEU A 50 3.92 32.60 15.55
C LEU A 50 3.11 33.62 16.38
N VAL A 51 2.02 33.18 17.02
CA VAL A 51 1.07 34.08 17.68
C VAL A 51 1.13 33.92 19.18
N GLU A 52 1.46 35.01 19.87
CA GLU A 52 1.62 35.06 21.33
C GLU A 52 0.35 35.53 22.05
N ARG A 53 -0.49 36.30 21.34
CA ARG A 53 -1.77 36.85 21.78
C ARG A 53 -2.88 36.54 20.76
N PRO A 54 -3.42 35.31 20.76
CA PRO A 54 -4.36 34.86 19.73
C PRO A 54 -5.61 35.74 19.62
N ASN A 55 -5.95 36.19 18.41
CA ASN A 55 -7.21 36.84 18.09
C ASN A 55 -7.73 36.31 16.76
N VAL A 56 -8.71 35.42 16.82
CA VAL A 56 -9.28 34.81 15.61
C VAL A 56 -10.32 35.75 14.99
N LEU A 57 -10.07 36.12 13.74
CA LEU A 57 -10.93 36.98 12.93
C LEU A 57 -11.44 36.20 11.73
N ILE A 58 -12.64 36.56 11.25
CA ILE A 58 -13.26 35.96 10.07
C ILE A 58 -13.00 36.89 8.89
N GLY A 59 -12.31 36.37 7.87
CA GLY A 59 -12.15 37.02 6.57
C GLY A 59 -12.97 36.30 5.50
N GLN A 60 -13.16 36.98 4.38
CA GLN A 60 -13.84 36.42 3.20
C GLN A 60 -13.16 36.83 1.89
N PHE A 61 -13.41 36.06 0.85
CA PHE A 61 -13.01 36.38 -0.52
C PHE A 61 -14.22 36.25 -1.46
N GLU A 62 -14.07 36.69 -2.70
CA GLU A 62 -15.14 36.63 -3.70
C GLU A 62 -15.52 35.18 -4.06
N GLU A 63 -16.80 34.86 -4.02
CA GLU A 63 -17.32 33.52 -4.34
C GLU A 63 -16.93 33.03 -5.74
N ALA A 64 -16.62 33.94 -6.67
CA ALA A 64 -16.12 33.60 -8.00
C ALA A 64 -14.85 32.73 -7.97
N PHE A 65 -14.03 32.83 -6.92
CA PHE A 65 -12.86 31.97 -6.76
C PHE A 65 -13.23 30.51 -6.48
N LEU A 66 -14.41 30.21 -5.95
CA LEU A 66 -14.87 28.84 -5.68
C LEU A 66 -15.08 27.98 -6.96
N GLN A 67 -14.90 28.56 -8.14
CA GLN A 67 -14.81 27.83 -9.41
C GLN A 67 -13.46 27.14 -9.62
N VAL A 68 -12.42 27.59 -8.90
CA VAL A 68 -11.09 26.96 -8.88
C VAL A 68 -11.15 25.73 -7.96
N PRO A 69 -10.44 24.64 -8.28
CA PRO A 69 -10.29 23.49 -7.39
C PRO A 69 -10.00 23.91 -5.95
N GLN A 70 -10.79 23.39 -5.01
CA GLN A 70 -10.72 23.81 -3.62
C GLN A 70 -9.36 23.50 -3.00
N GLU A 71 -8.71 22.41 -3.42
CA GLU A 71 -7.38 22.00 -2.97
C GLU A 71 -6.34 23.08 -3.27
N CYS A 72 -6.45 23.75 -4.42
CA CYS A 72 -5.57 24.85 -4.80
C CYS A 72 -5.81 26.09 -3.93
N LEU A 73 -7.07 26.45 -3.68
CA LEU A 73 -7.42 27.60 -2.83
C LEU A 73 -7.00 27.36 -1.38
N ILE A 74 -7.24 26.15 -0.87
CA ILE A 74 -6.83 25.71 0.46
C ILE A 74 -5.31 25.77 0.58
N LEU A 75 -4.58 25.17 -0.35
CA LEU A 75 -3.12 25.19 -0.35
C LEU A 75 -2.58 26.63 -0.37
N THR A 76 -3.13 27.48 -1.24
CA THR A 76 -2.78 28.90 -1.36
C THR A 76 -2.94 29.65 -0.03
N MET A 77 -4.09 29.48 0.63
CA MET A 77 -4.39 30.14 1.91
C MET A 77 -3.48 29.64 3.05
N LYS A 78 -3.20 28.33 3.09
CA LYS A 78 -2.34 27.72 4.12
C LYS A 78 -0.87 28.10 3.93
N ALA A 79 -0.32 27.85 2.76
CA ALA A 79 1.11 27.99 2.51
C ALA A 79 1.55 29.46 2.57
N ASN A 80 0.78 30.36 1.96
CA ASN A 80 1.23 31.74 1.76
C ASN A 80 0.85 32.66 2.93
N GLN A 81 -0.23 32.35 3.66
CA GLN A 81 -0.81 33.27 4.65
C GLN A 81 -1.16 32.63 6.00
N LYS A 82 -0.98 31.31 6.16
CA LYS A 82 -1.29 30.58 7.40
C LYS A 82 -2.74 30.76 7.88
N TYR A 83 -3.66 30.91 6.93
CA TYR A 83 -5.09 30.99 7.24
C TYR A 83 -5.70 29.60 7.38
N PHE A 84 -6.85 29.54 8.07
CA PHE A 84 -7.66 28.34 8.20
C PHE A 84 -8.93 28.48 7.35
N PRO A 85 -8.96 27.95 6.12
CA PRO A 85 -10.15 27.95 5.28
C PRO A 85 -11.32 27.22 5.95
N LEU A 86 -12.55 27.67 5.69
CA LEU A 86 -13.75 27.05 6.23
C LEU A 86 -14.43 26.15 5.20
N LEU A 87 -14.73 24.92 5.59
CA LEU A 87 -15.54 23.97 4.85
C LEU A 87 -16.99 24.01 5.35
N ASP A 88 -17.93 23.72 4.46
CA ASP A 88 -19.32 23.46 4.82
C ASP A 88 -19.50 22.03 5.37
N LYS A 89 -20.74 21.68 5.73
CA LYS A 89 -21.08 20.34 6.27
C LYS A 89 -20.84 19.19 5.27
N ALA A 90 -20.73 19.48 3.98
CA ALA A 90 -20.44 18.50 2.93
C ALA A 90 -18.93 18.41 2.63
N GLY A 91 -18.09 19.15 3.36
CA GLY A 91 -16.64 19.20 3.13
C GLY A 91 -16.24 20.06 1.93
N LYS A 92 -17.14 20.90 1.43
CA LYS A 92 -16.85 21.83 0.32
C LYS A 92 -16.35 23.16 0.87
N LEU A 93 -15.32 23.71 0.23
CA LEU A 93 -14.78 25.01 0.61
C LEU A 93 -15.83 26.13 0.48
N THR A 94 -15.93 26.95 1.53
CA THR A 94 -16.69 28.21 1.54
C THR A 94 -15.79 29.39 1.15
N ASN A 95 -16.38 30.56 0.91
CA ASN A 95 -15.61 31.78 0.63
C ASN A 95 -15.05 32.47 1.89
N LYS A 96 -15.04 31.77 3.04
CA LYS A 96 -14.62 32.29 4.34
C LYS A 96 -13.38 31.56 4.86
N PHE A 97 -12.58 32.28 5.63
CA PHE A 97 -11.39 31.75 6.28
C PHE A 97 -11.15 32.44 7.62
N LEU A 98 -10.40 31.79 8.49
CA LEU A 98 -10.03 32.33 9.80
C LEU A 98 -8.58 32.79 9.80
N ILE A 99 -8.37 33.95 10.42
CA ILE A 99 -7.07 34.62 10.58
C ILE A 99 -6.75 34.58 12.06
N VAL A 100 -5.57 34.10 12.44
CA VAL A 100 -5.09 34.19 13.82
C VAL A 100 -4.16 35.39 13.91
N SER A 101 -4.66 36.51 14.41
CA SER A 101 -3.90 37.75 14.57
C SER A 101 -3.23 37.81 15.95
N ASN A 102 -2.06 38.46 16.01
CA ASN A 102 -1.43 38.84 17.28
C ASN A 102 -1.97 40.17 17.84
N ILE A 103 -2.89 40.81 17.13
CA ILE A 103 -3.43 42.14 17.44
C ILE A 103 -4.91 42.02 17.80
N ARG A 104 -5.31 42.68 18.90
CA ARG A 104 -6.70 42.76 19.39
C ARG A 104 -7.21 44.20 19.40
N PRO A 105 -7.46 44.81 18.24
CA PRO A 105 -8.00 46.18 18.18
C PRO A 105 -9.48 46.18 18.59
N ALA A 106 -9.99 47.34 19.03
CA ALA A 106 -11.42 47.51 19.29
C ALA A 106 -12.25 47.40 18.00
N ASP A 107 -11.71 47.88 16.87
CA ASP A 107 -12.23 47.67 15.53
C ASP A 107 -11.24 46.85 14.69
N ALA A 108 -11.66 45.64 14.30
CA ALA A 108 -10.84 44.71 13.53
C ALA A 108 -10.96 44.89 12.01
N SER A 109 -11.79 45.82 11.51
CA SER A 109 -12.11 45.97 10.09
C SER A 109 -10.86 46.19 9.22
N ALA A 110 -9.89 46.97 9.69
CA ALA A 110 -8.63 47.20 8.97
C ALA A 110 -7.75 45.95 8.89
N VAL A 111 -7.75 45.12 9.96
CA VAL A 111 -7.01 43.84 9.98
C VAL A 111 -7.66 42.87 9.01
N ILE A 112 -9.00 42.74 9.06
CA ILE A 112 -9.77 41.86 8.17
C ILE A 112 -9.55 42.27 6.71
N GLY A 113 -9.89 43.52 6.35
CA GLY A 113 -9.75 44.00 4.97
C GLY A 113 -8.31 43.99 4.45
N GLY A 114 -7.32 44.15 5.34
CA GLY A 114 -5.90 43.98 5.02
C GLY A 114 -5.58 42.55 4.55
N ASN A 115 -6.01 41.54 5.33
CA ASN A 115 -5.78 40.13 5.01
C ASN A 115 -6.57 39.70 3.75
N GLU A 116 -7.82 40.15 3.60
CA GLU A 116 -8.63 39.90 2.39
C GLU A 116 -7.98 40.47 1.12
N ARG A 117 -7.37 41.65 1.22
CA ARG A 117 -6.64 42.25 0.10
C ARG A 117 -5.35 41.51 -0.23
N VAL A 118 -4.70 40.90 0.76
CA VAL A 118 -3.44 40.15 0.57
C VAL A 118 -3.68 38.77 -0.05
N VAL A 119 -4.76 38.08 0.32
CA VAL A 119 -5.07 36.76 -0.24
C VAL A 119 -5.54 36.84 -1.69
N ARG A 120 -6.28 37.89 -2.05
CA ARG A 120 -6.95 38.02 -3.35
C ARG A 120 -6.00 37.89 -4.56
N PRO A 121 -4.83 38.58 -4.63
CA PRO A 121 -3.89 38.38 -5.72
C PRO A 121 -3.43 36.91 -5.86
N ARG A 122 -3.23 36.19 -4.75
CA ARG A 122 -2.79 34.79 -4.78
C ARG A 122 -3.88 33.86 -5.29
N LEU A 123 -5.13 34.10 -4.92
CA LEU A 123 -6.27 33.35 -5.48
C LEU A 123 -6.49 33.69 -6.96
N ALA A 124 -6.20 34.93 -7.37
CA ALA A 124 -6.23 35.35 -8.76
C ALA A 124 -5.16 34.64 -9.60
N ASP A 125 -3.93 34.49 -9.08
CA ASP A 125 -2.86 33.72 -9.72
C ASP A 125 -3.27 32.25 -9.92
N ALA A 126 -3.76 31.60 -8.85
CA ALA A 126 -4.30 30.25 -8.93
C ALA A 126 -5.42 30.12 -9.98
N LYS A 127 -6.38 31.06 -9.99
CA LYS A 127 -7.44 31.09 -10.99
C LYS A 127 -6.88 31.25 -12.40
N PHE A 128 -5.90 32.13 -12.58
CA PHE A 128 -5.27 32.37 -13.87
C PHE A 128 -4.63 31.09 -14.43
N PHE A 129 -3.83 30.38 -13.62
CA PHE A 129 -3.23 29.11 -14.03
C PHE A 129 -4.29 28.08 -14.40
N PHE A 130 -5.33 27.92 -13.57
CA PHE A 130 -6.41 26.98 -13.84
C PHE A 130 -7.16 27.28 -15.14
N ASP A 131 -7.53 28.54 -15.36
CA ASP A 131 -8.22 28.97 -16.58
C ASP A 131 -7.32 28.84 -17.81
N GLN A 132 -6.02 29.12 -17.68
CA GLN A 132 -5.05 29.02 -18.75
C GLN A 132 -4.82 27.56 -19.16
N ASP A 133 -4.65 26.67 -18.19
CA ASP A 133 -4.42 25.26 -18.45
C ASP A 133 -5.59 24.59 -19.16
N ARG A 134 -6.83 24.94 -18.77
CA ARG A 134 -8.07 24.42 -19.35
C ARG A 134 -8.30 24.79 -20.82
N LYS A 135 -7.51 25.72 -21.37
CA LYS A 135 -7.57 26.07 -22.81
C LYS A 135 -6.94 25.01 -23.70
N LYS A 136 -6.14 24.10 -23.13
CA LYS A 136 -5.48 23.01 -23.86
C LYS A 136 -5.89 21.68 -23.22
N PRO A 137 -6.30 20.67 -24.01
CA PRO A 137 -6.60 19.34 -23.47
C PRO A 137 -5.42 18.69 -22.75
N LEU A 138 -5.70 17.86 -21.75
CA LEU A 138 -4.71 17.13 -20.98
C LEU A 138 -3.91 16.17 -21.87
N ASP A 139 -4.56 15.48 -22.81
CA ASP A 139 -3.91 14.55 -23.73
C ASP A 139 -2.83 15.22 -24.61
N SER A 140 -3.04 16.49 -24.99
CA SER A 140 -2.12 17.21 -25.86
C SER A 140 -0.77 17.48 -25.17
N ARG A 141 -0.70 17.32 -23.84
CA ARG A 141 0.53 17.49 -23.05
C ARG A 141 1.38 16.23 -23.01
N VAL A 142 0.82 15.05 -23.26
CA VAL A 142 1.52 13.77 -23.10
C VAL A 142 2.82 13.71 -23.90
N LEU A 143 2.82 14.22 -25.14
CA LEU A 143 4.03 14.26 -25.99
C LEU A 143 5.16 15.11 -25.39
N GLY A 144 4.83 16.12 -24.58
CA GLY A 144 5.81 16.96 -23.90
C GLY A 144 6.60 16.21 -22.83
N LEU A 145 6.07 15.10 -22.30
CA LEU A 145 6.72 14.31 -21.25
C LEU A 145 8.04 13.67 -21.73
N ALA A 146 8.20 13.51 -23.04
CA ALA A 146 9.47 13.07 -23.64
C ALA A 146 10.63 14.07 -23.43
N LYS A 147 10.34 15.31 -23.02
CA LYS A 147 11.36 16.31 -22.70
C LYS A 147 11.73 16.35 -21.21
N VAL A 148 10.97 15.66 -20.37
CA VAL A 148 11.20 15.64 -18.91
C VAL A 148 12.04 14.42 -18.58
N VAL A 149 13.24 14.64 -18.03
CA VAL A 149 14.10 13.54 -17.60
C VAL A 149 13.44 12.83 -16.42
N TYR A 150 13.24 11.51 -16.54
CA TYR A 150 12.84 10.68 -15.41
C TYR A 150 14.06 10.26 -14.62
N HIS A 151 15.03 9.64 -15.31
CA HIS A 151 16.31 9.26 -14.72
C HIS A 151 17.30 8.93 -15.85
N ASN A 152 18.56 9.32 -15.71
CA ASN A 152 19.57 9.22 -16.79
C ASN A 152 19.73 7.81 -17.40
N LYS A 153 19.55 6.75 -16.60
CA LYS A 153 19.64 5.34 -17.05
C LYS A 153 18.35 4.75 -17.63
N ILE A 154 17.18 5.34 -17.37
CA ILE A 154 15.87 4.77 -17.75
C ILE A 154 14.96 5.75 -18.49
N GLY A 155 15.56 6.86 -18.96
CA GLY A 155 14.99 7.77 -19.93
C GLY A 155 14.14 8.89 -19.33
N THR A 156 13.09 9.21 -20.06
CA THR A 156 12.21 10.37 -19.89
C THR A 156 10.87 9.96 -19.26
N GLN A 157 10.10 10.96 -18.79
CA GLN A 157 8.74 10.71 -18.30
C GLN A 157 7.82 10.18 -19.40
N GLY A 158 8.03 10.57 -20.66
CA GLY A 158 7.29 10.03 -21.79
C GLY A 158 7.52 8.53 -21.98
N GLU A 159 8.78 8.08 -21.91
CA GLU A 159 9.13 6.66 -21.97
C GLU A 159 8.60 5.90 -20.75
N ARG A 160 8.66 6.52 -19.56
CA ARG A 160 8.07 5.97 -18.33
C ARG A 160 6.57 5.74 -18.49
N VAL A 161 5.81 6.73 -18.95
CA VAL A 161 4.36 6.60 -19.19
C VAL A 161 4.07 5.45 -20.17
N GLY A 162 4.87 5.31 -21.22
CA GLY A 162 4.74 4.18 -22.15
C GLY A 162 4.92 2.81 -21.46
N ARG A 163 5.84 2.69 -20.51
CA ARG A 163 6.00 1.48 -19.68
C ARG A 163 4.82 1.28 -18.73
N VAL A 164 4.39 2.32 -18.02
CA VAL A 164 3.23 2.24 -17.11
C VAL A 164 1.98 1.80 -17.87
N GLN A 165 1.73 2.34 -19.08
CA GLN A 165 0.63 1.88 -19.93
C GLN A 165 0.73 0.40 -20.30
N ALA A 166 1.92 -0.08 -20.69
CA ALA A 166 2.11 -1.49 -21.03
C ALA A 166 1.80 -2.42 -19.85
N ILE A 167 2.27 -2.05 -18.66
CA ILE A 167 2.01 -2.79 -17.42
C ILE A 167 0.52 -2.72 -17.06
N ALA A 168 -0.10 -1.53 -17.13
CA ALA A 168 -1.52 -1.33 -16.83
C ALA A 168 -2.42 -2.14 -17.76
N ARG A 169 -2.11 -2.21 -19.06
CA ARG A 169 -2.84 -3.07 -20.01
C ARG A 169 -2.77 -4.54 -19.61
N ALA A 170 -1.56 -5.05 -19.35
CA ALA A 170 -1.37 -6.44 -18.98
C ALA A 170 -2.07 -6.82 -17.68
N ILE A 171 -2.04 -5.94 -16.68
CA ILE A 171 -2.77 -6.15 -15.41
C ILE A 171 -4.28 -6.07 -15.63
N GLY A 172 -4.76 -5.11 -16.42
CA GLY A 172 -6.17 -4.99 -16.80
C GLY A 172 -6.69 -6.26 -17.47
N ASP A 173 -5.90 -6.82 -18.40
CA ASP A 173 -6.22 -8.07 -19.11
C ASP A 173 -6.30 -9.25 -18.15
N ALA A 174 -5.34 -9.39 -17.24
CA ALA A 174 -5.33 -10.47 -16.25
C ALA A 174 -6.50 -10.40 -15.25
N LEU A 175 -6.99 -9.20 -14.92
CA LEU A 175 -8.05 -9.01 -13.93
C LEU A 175 -9.47 -9.03 -14.50
N GLY A 176 -9.65 -8.84 -15.80
CA GLY A 176 -11.01 -8.81 -16.38
C GLY A 176 -11.09 -8.45 -17.85
N GLY A 177 -10.03 -7.89 -18.44
CA GLY A 177 -9.98 -7.55 -19.86
C GLY A 177 -11.00 -6.49 -20.29
N GLY A 178 -11.16 -6.37 -21.61
CA GLY A 178 -12.19 -5.55 -22.23
C GLY A 178 -12.14 -4.08 -21.82
N GLU A 179 -13.22 -3.60 -21.20
CA GLU A 179 -13.35 -2.19 -20.81
C GLU A 179 -12.33 -1.78 -19.73
N LEU A 180 -12.02 -2.65 -18.76
CA LEU A 180 -11.05 -2.35 -17.71
C LEU A 180 -9.67 -2.06 -18.31
N THR A 181 -9.20 -2.89 -19.24
CA THR A 181 -7.92 -2.69 -19.95
C THR A 181 -7.91 -1.37 -20.69
N ARG A 182 -8.97 -1.06 -21.44
CA ARG A 182 -9.07 0.18 -22.22
C ARG A 182 -9.05 1.43 -21.33
N MET A 183 -9.78 1.40 -20.22
CA MET A 183 -9.83 2.53 -19.28
C MET A 183 -8.51 2.69 -18.53
N ALA A 184 -7.89 1.59 -18.09
CA ALA A 184 -6.59 1.61 -17.43
C ALA A 184 -5.48 2.11 -18.36
N ASP A 185 -5.49 1.71 -19.63
CA ASP A 185 -4.55 2.21 -20.64
C ASP A 185 -4.67 3.72 -20.84
N ARG A 186 -5.91 4.22 -21.02
CA ARG A 186 -6.18 5.64 -21.20
C ARG A 186 -5.81 6.44 -19.94
N ALA A 187 -6.14 5.95 -18.75
CA ALA A 187 -5.77 6.59 -17.50
C ALA A 187 -4.24 6.62 -17.31
N ALA A 188 -3.54 5.51 -17.58
CA ALA A 188 -2.08 5.45 -17.49
C ALA A 188 -1.37 6.42 -18.46
N LEU A 189 -1.89 6.59 -19.68
CA LEU A 189 -1.39 7.58 -20.65
C LEU A 189 -1.43 9.01 -20.10
N LEU A 190 -2.54 9.34 -19.42
CA LEU A 190 -2.82 10.69 -18.94
C LEU A 190 -2.29 10.96 -17.52
N ALA A 191 -1.93 9.92 -16.77
CA ALA A 191 -1.63 9.98 -15.34
C ALA A 191 -0.57 11.02 -14.94
N LYS A 192 0.39 11.31 -15.83
CA LYS A 192 1.48 12.27 -15.58
C LYS A 192 1.40 13.53 -16.45
N ALA A 193 0.35 13.67 -17.26
CA ALA A 193 0.24 14.78 -18.22
C ALA A 193 0.08 16.15 -17.54
N ASP A 194 -0.41 16.16 -16.30
CA ASP A 194 -0.56 17.37 -15.50
C ASP A 194 0.77 17.94 -14.99
N LEU A 195 1.87 17.17 -15.00
CA LEU A 195 3.21 17.67 -14.69
C LEU A 195 3.67 18.82 -15.61
N LEU A 196 3.03 18.98 -16.78
CA LEU A 196 3.31 20.05 -17.75
C LEU A 196 2.27 21.16 -17.73
N THR A 197 1.47 21.23 -16.68
CA THR A 197 0.49 22.30 -16.46
C THR A 197 1.12 23.43 -15.67
N ASP A 198 0.73 24.67 -15.95
CA ASP A 198 1.26 25.83 -15.23
C ASP A 198 0.87 25.73 -13.74
N MET A 199 -0.33 25.22 -13.45
CA MET A 199 -0.79 24.96 -12.08
C MET A 199 0.12 24.03 -11.29
N VAL A 200 0.54 22.89 -11.86
CA VAL A 200 1.46 21.96 -11.16
C VAL A 200 2.88 22.51 -11.13
N GLY A 201 3.26 23.34 -12.09
CA GLY A 201 4.52 24.08 -12.06
C GLY A 201 4.62 25.03 -10.86
N GLU A 202 3.54 25.73 -10.54
CA GLU A 202 3.44 26.62 -9.37
C GLU A 202 3.19 25.84 -8.07
N PHE A 203 2.36 24.79 -8.11
CA PHE A 203 1.94 23.99 -6.95
C PHE A 203 2.19 22.49 -7.18
N PRO A 204 3.43 22.01 -7.04
CA PRO A 204 3.79 20.60 -7.26
C PRO A 204 3.03 19.59 -6.39
N GLU A 205 2.51 20.03 -5.24
CA GLU A 205 1.69 19.23 -4.33
C GLU A 205 0.33 18.82 -4.92
N LEU A 206 -0.13 19.53 -5.96
CA LEU A 206 -1.43 19.27 -6.61
C LEU A 206 -1.33 18.28 -7.79
N GLN A 207 -0.16 17.69 -8.05
CA GLN A 207 -0.01 16.64 -9.06
C GLN A 207 -0.97 15.47 -8.81
N GLY A 208 -1.49 14.86 -9.87
CA GLY A 208 -2.57 13.88 -9.85
C GLY A 208 -3.95 14.52 -9.63
N ILE A 209 -4.10 15.38 -8.62
CA ILE A 209 -5.36 16.08 -8.30
C ILE A 209 -5.76 16.97 -9.49
N MET A 210 -4.82 17.78 -9.99
CA MET A 210 -5.09 18.62 -11.15
C MET A 210 -5.32 17.80 -12.41
N GLY A 211 -4.56 16.72 -12.61
CA GLY A 211 -4.80 15.77 -13.70
C GLY A 211 -6.25 15.27 -13.74
N ARG A 212 -6.84 14.94 -12.58
CA ARG A 212 -8.26 14.58 -12.48
C ARG A 212 -9.20 15.72 -12.89
N TYR A 213 -9.00 16.93 -12.35
CA TYR A 213 -9.85 18.07 -12.71
C TYR A 213 -9.81 18.38 -14.21
N TYR A 214 -8.62 18.31 -14.81
CA TYR A 214 -8.44 18.53 -16.25
C TYR A 214 -9.06 17.41 -17.09
N ALA A 215 -8.89 16.14 -16.70
CA ALA A 215 -9.55 15.01 -17.36
C ALA A 215 -11.08 15.16 -17.34
N LEU A 216 -11.68 15.56 -16.21
CA LEU A 216 -13.12 15.83 -16.11
C LEU A 216 -13.56 17.02 -16.98
N ASN A 217 -12.76 18.09 -17.01
CA ASN A 217 -12.99 19.23 -17.90
C ASN A 217 -13.05 18.79 -19.37
N ASP A 218 -12.14 17.89 -19.74
CA ASP A 218 -11.96 17.36 -21.10
C ASP A 218 -12.90 16.19 -21.44
N LYS A 219 -13.87 15.90 -20.56
CA LYS A 219 -14.93 14.89 -20.73
C LYS A 219 -14.44 13.45 -20.71
N GLU A 220 -13.30 13.18 -20.08
CA GLU A 220 -12.93 11.81 -19.74
C GLU A 220 -13.94 11.22 -18.73
N PRO A 221 -14.24 9.91 -18.80
CA PRO A 221 -15.02 9.21 -17.80
C PRO A 221 -14.48 9.42 -16.37
N ALA A 222 -15.39 9.49 -15.39
CA ALA A 222 -15.04 9.73 -13.99
C ALA A 222 -14.02 8.71 -13.45
N ASP A 223 -14.15 7.43 -13.80
CA ASP A 223 -13.22 6.37 -13.40
C ASP A 223 -11.79 6.59 -13.94
N ILE A 224 -11.65 7.17 -15.13
CA ILE A 224 -10.34 7.52 -15.71
C ILE A 224 -9.76 8.72 -14.96
N ALA A 225 -10.57 9.75 -14.73
CA ALA A 225 -10.14 10.92 -13.99
C ALA A 225 -9.74 10.59 -12.54
N ASP A 226 -10.54 9.77 -11.85
CA ASP A 226 -10.25 9.28 -10.51
C ASP A 226 -8.97 8.43 -10.50
N ALA A 227 -8.73 7.59 -11.52
CA ALA A 227 -7.49 6.82 -11.66
C ALA A 227 -6.25 7.69 -11.88
N ILE A 228 -6.38 8.81 -12.60
CA ILE A 228 -5.30 9.80 -12.79
C ILE A 228 -4.89 10.43 -11.45
N GLU A 229 -5.81 10.65 -10.51
CA GLU A 229 -5.42 11.08 -9.16
C GLU A 229 -4.90 9.90 -8.33
N ASP A 230 -5.61 8.77 -8.36
CA ASP A 230 -5.40 7.65 -7.44
C ASP A 230 -4.17 6.81 -7.74
N HIS A 231 -3.53 6.93 -8.91
CA HIS A 231 -2.33 6.14 -9.20
C HIS A 231 -1.17 6.38 -8.23
N TYR A 232 -1.16 7.52 -7.53
CA TYR A 232 -0.22 7.77 -6.43
C TYR A 232 -0.54 6.95 -5.16
N LYS A 233 -1.79 6.53 -4.97
CA LYS A 233 -2.26 5.84 -3.76
C LYS A 233 -1.83 4.36 -3.73
N PRO A 234 -1.64 3.79 -2.53
CA PRO A 234 -1.42 4.51 -1.27
C PRO A 234 -0.05 5.24 -1.30
N ARG A 235 -0.01 6.46 -0.76
CA ARG A 235 1.19 7.33 -0.75
C ARG A 235 2.08 7.09 0.48
N PHE A 236 1.47 6.69 1.58
CA PHE A 236 2.12 6.40 2.87
C PHE A 236 1.37 5.30 3.62
N ALA A 237 1.94 4.82 4.72
CA ALA A 237 1.32 3.79 5.56
C ALA A 237 -0.01 4.30 6.14
N GLY A 238 -1.09 3.54 5.94
CA GLY A 238 -2.43 3.94 6.36
C GLY A 238 -3.20 4.84 5.37
N ASP A 239 -2.61 5.24 4.24
CA ASP A 239 -3.35 5.96 3.19
C ASP A 239 -4.44 5.05 2.58
N SER A 240 -5.48 5.67 2.03
CA SER A 240 -6.55 4.98 1.32
C SER A 240 -6.03 4.23 0.08
N LEU A 241 -6.72 3.14 -0.29
CA LEU A 241 -6.51 2.49 -1.59
C LEU A 241 -7.22 3.29 -2.70
N PRO A 242 -6.85 3.09 -3.99
CA PRO A 242 -7.58 3.66 -5.12
C PRO A 242 -9.09 3.38 -5.07
N ARG A 243 -9.92 4.34 -5.48
CA ARG A 243 -11.39 4.32 -5.39
C ARG A 243 -12.06 3.24 -6.23
N GLY A 244 -11.39 2.74 -7.28
CA GLY A 244 -11.96 1.78 -8.21
C GLY A 244 -10.90 0.96 -8.94
N ARG A 245 -11.35 -0.06 -9.67
CA ARG A 245 -10.47 -1.04 -10.32
C ARG A 245 -9.51 -0.40 -11.32
N VAL A 246 -9.96 0.60 -12.09
CA VAL A 246 -9.10 1.35 -13.03
C VAL A 246 -7.95 2.01 -12.26
N GLY A 247 -8.25 2.70 -11.16
CA GLY A 247 -7.25 3.31 -10.29
C GLY A 247 -6.29 2.28 -9.68
N THR A 248 -6.80 1.14 -9.21
CA THR A 248 -5.97 0.04 -8.67
C THR A 248 -4.99 -0.50 -9.72
N VAL A 249 -5.44 -0.69 -10.96
CA VAL A 249 -4.58 -1.17 -12.06
C VAL A 249 -3.48 -0.15 -12.36
N VAL A 250 -3.82 1.13 -12.51
CA VAL A 250 -2.82 2.17 -12.83
C VAL A 250 -1.85 2.40 -11.67
N ALA A 251 -2.33 2.35 -10.42
CA ALA A 251 -1.49 2.43 -9.23
C ALA A 251 -0.52 1.25 -9.13
N LEU A 252 -0.97 0.02 -9.38
CA LEU A 252 -0.09 -1.15 -9.44
C LEU A 252 0.95 -0.98 -10.53
N ALA A 253 0.54 -0.55 -11.73
CA ALA A 253 1.44 -0.35 -12.85
C ALA A 253 2.51 0.71 -12.57
N ASP A 254 2.15 1.86 -12.02
CA ASP A 254 3.08 2.93 -11.68
C ASP A 254 4.11 2.49 -10.62
N LYS A 255 3.65 1.81 -9.56
CA LYS A 255 4.55 1.33 -8.49
C LYS A 255 5.44 0.19 -8.96
N LEU A 256 4.93 -0.74 -9.75
CA LEU A 256 5.72 -1.84 -10.34
C LEU A 256 6.75 -1.33 -11.35
N GLU A 257 6.43 -0.31 -12.14
CA GLU A 257 7.40 0.36 -13.03
C GLU A 257 8.55 0.93 -12.22
N THR A 258 8.26 1.69 -11.16
CA THR A 258 9.30 2.31 -10.33
C THR A 258 10.14 1.27 -9.60
N LEU A 259 9.51 0.26 -8.98
CA LEU A 259 10.23 -0.84 -8.31
C LEU A 259 11.17 -1.56 -9.28
N THR A 260 10.62 -1.99 -10.42
CA THR A 260 11.38 -2.74 -11.44
C THR A 260 12.51 -1.91 -12.02
N GLY A 261 12.22 -0.65 -12.39
CA GLY A 261 13.18 0.26 -12.99
C GLY A 261 14.35 0.55 -12.06
N MET A 262 14.08 0.93 -10.80
CA MET A 262 15.12 1.30 -9.85
C MET A 262 15.98 0.11 -9.42
N PHE A 263 15.37 -1.05 -9.20
CA PHE A 263 16.11 -2.28 -8.94
C PHE A 263 17.00 -2.67 -10.13
N GLY A 264 16.47 -2.61 -11.36
CA GLY A 264 17.21 -3.00 -12.57
C GLY A 264 18.41 -2.10 -12.90
N ILE A 265 18.47 -0.89 -12.35
CA ILE A 265 19.64 0.01 -12.48
C ILE A 265 20.51 0.11 -11.22
N GLY A 266 20.24 -0.71 -10.21
CA GLY A 266 21.00 -0.81 -8.96
C GLY A 266 20.71 0.30 -7.94
N GLN A 267 19.61 1.03 -8.07
CA GLN A 267 19.18 2.08 -7.13
C GLN A 267 18.32 1.49 -6.00
N VAL A 268 18.86 0.50 -5.28
CA VAL A 268 18.15 -0.17 -4.17
C VAL A 268 18.30 0.59 -2.85
N PRO A 269 17.33 0.51 -1.92
CA PRO A 269 17.44 1.18 -0.62
C PRO A 269 18.61 0.62 0.19
N THR A 270 19.30 1.49 0.95
CA THR A 270 20.46 1.10 1.79
C THR A 270 20.34 1.69 3.19
N GLY A 271 20.48 0.87 4.23
CA GLY A 271 20.28 1.32 5.62
C GLY A 271 18.93 2.03 5.77
N ASP A 272 18.92 3.25 6.30
CA ASP A 272 17.69 4.05 6.41
C ASP A 272 17.36 4.84 5.13
N LYS A 273 18.28 4.93 4.16
CA LYS A 273 18.09 5.73 2.95
C LYS A 273 17.23 5.00 1.91
N ASP A 274 16.15 5.65 1.53
CA ASP A 274 15.25 5.23 0.45
C ASP A 274 14.86 6.44 -0.43
N PRO A 275 15.78 6.92 -1.29
CA PRO A 275 15.60 8.16 -2.05
C PRO A 275 14.45 8.09 -3.06
N PHE A 276 14.09 6.89 -3.53
CA PHE A 276 13.01 6.66 -4.49
C PHE A 276 11.76 6.06 -3.84
N ALA A 277 11.67 6.07 -2.50
CA ALA A 277 10.53 5.58 -1.74
C ALA A 277 10.13 4.12 -2.05
N LEU A 278 11.07 3.26 -2.44
CA LEU A 278 10.82 1.89 -2.88
C LEU A 278 10.13 1.05 -1.81
N ARG A 279 10.41 1.28 -0.52
CA ARG A 279 9.71 0.62 0.59
C ARG A 279 8.22 0.98 0.59
N ARG A 280 7.90 2.25 0.35
CA ARG A 280 6.51 2.73 0.26
C ARG A 280 5.82 2.19 -0.98
N HIS A 281 6.52 2.13 -2.11
CA HIS A 281 5.99 1.51 -3.34
C HIS A 281 5.67 0.03 -3.14
N ALA A 282 6.60 -0.74 -2.55
CA ALA A 282 6.39 -2.17 -2.27
C ALA A 282 5.22 -2.38 -1.30
N LEU A 283 5.13 -1.60 -0.21
CA LEU A 283 3.99 -1.68 0.71
C LEU A 283 2.67 -1.35 -0.01
N GLY A 284 2.66 -0.37 -0.91
CA GLY A 284 1.47 -0.07 -1.70
C GLY A 284 1.03 -1.21 -2.61
N VAL A 285 1.98 -1.89 -3.27
CA VAL A 285 1.71 -3.10 -4.07
C VAL A 285 1.15 -4.22 -3.19
N ILE A 286 1.79 -4.50 -2.05
CA ILE A 286 1.35 -5.52 -1.09
C ILE A 286 -0.08 -5.27 -0.64
N ARG A 287 -0.39 -4.03 -0.22
CA ARG A 287 -1.72 -3.66 0.25
C ARG A 287 -2.77 -3.82 -0.84
N MET A 288 -2.51 -3.34 -2.06
CA MET A 288 -3.46 -3.49 -3.16
C MET A 288 -3.72 -4.97 -3.53
N LEU A 289 -2.68 -5.81 -3.54
CA LEU A 289 -2.83 -7.24 -3.85
C LEU A 289 -3.52 -8.01 -2.71
N SER A 290 -3.20 -7.69 -1.45
CA SER A 290 -3.72 -8.38 -0.26
C SER A 290 -5.13 -7.93 0.12
N GLU A 291 -5.31 -6.63 0.36
CA GLU A 291 -6.61 -6.05 0.78
C GLU A 291 -7.63 -6.07 -0.37
N GLY A 292 -7.16 -5.99 -1.62
CA GLY A 292 -8.01 -6.08 -2.82
C GLY A 292 -8.36 -7.51 -3.24
N ASP A 293 -7.81 -8.54 -2.56
CA ASP A 293 -7.93 -9.97 -2.91
C ASP A 293 -7.79 -10.24 -4.42
N LEU A 294 -6.76 -9.63 -5.02
CA LEU A 294 -6.56 -9.64 -6.47
C LEU A 294 -5.96 -10.97 -6.92
N ASP A 295 -6.55 -11.56 -7.97
CA ASP A 295 -6.06 -12.81 -8.57
C ASP A 295 -4.86 -12.55 -9.49
N LEU A 296 -3.76 -12.10 -8.89
CA LEU A 296 -2.53 -11.74 -9.60
C LEU A 296 -1.34 -12.39 -8.90
N PRO A 297 -0.76 -13.46 -9.48
CA PRO A 297 0.49 -14.03 -9.02
C PRO A 297 1.62 -13.00 -9.04
N LEU A 298 2.33 -12.84 -7.93
CA LEU A 298 3.41 -11.86 -7.80
C LEU A 298 4.49 -12.05 -8.88
N ASP A 299 4.95 -13.28 -9.11
CA ASP A 299 6.01 -13.53 -10.10
C ASP A 299 5.55 -13.16 -11.52
N GLN A 300 4.27 -13.37 -11.84
CA GLN A 300 3.71 -12.94 -13.12
C GLN A 300 3.75 -11.41 -13.24
N LEU A 301 3.37 -10.67 -12.19
CA LEU A 301 3.44 -9.21 -12.17
C LEU A 301 4.87 -8.68 -12.35
N LEU A 302 5.83 -9.28 -11.66
CA LEU A 302 7.25 -8.88 -11.76
C LEU A 302 7.80 -9.14 -13.17
N ASN A 303 7.46 -10.27 -13.77
CA ASN A 303 7.86 -10.60 -15.15
C ASN A 303 7.21 -9.65 -16.17
N LEU A 304 5.92 -9.34 -16.02
CA LEU A 304 5.20 -8.38 -16.86
C LEU A 304 5.82 -6.97 -16.76
N ALA A 305 6.13 -6.54 -15.54
CA ALA A 305 6.79 -5.26 -15.33
C ALA A 305 8.18 -5.23 -15.98
N GLY A 306 8.98 -6.28 -15.78
CA GLY A 306 10.31 -6.42 -16.37
C GLY A 306 10.32 -6.42 -17.90
N ALA A 307 9.32 -7.03 -18.54
CA ALA A 307 9.18 -7.04 -19.99
C ALA A 307 9.08 -5.62 -20.60
N SER A 308 8.57 -4.65 -19.83
CA SER A 308 8.44 -3.25 -20.27
C SER A 308 9.78 -2.50 -20.35
N PHE A 309 10.87 -3.09 -19.83
CA PHE A 309 12.21 -2.49 -19.83
C PHE A 309 13.15 -3.09 -20.89
N ASN A 310 12.65 -3.96 -21.77
CA ASN A 310 13.45 -4.67 -22.78
C ASN A 310 14.18 -3.76 -23.80
N LYS A 311 13.75 -2.50 -23.95
CA LYS A 311 14.38 -1.49 -24.82
C LYS A 311 15.53 -0.74 -24.16
N ILE A 312 15.81 -0.99 -22.89
CA ILE A 312 16.87 -0.32 -22.14
C ILE A 312 18.13 -1.18 -22.18
N ASP A 313 19.20 -0.63 -22.74
CA ASP A 313 20.47 -1.33 -22.87
C ASP A 313 21.03 -1.76 -21.51
N ASN A 314 21.50 -3.01 -21.45
CA ASN A 314 22.05 -3.63 -20.24
C ASN A 314 21.08 -3.68 -19.04
N PHE A 315 19.78 -3.48 -19.26
CA PHE A 315 18.79 -3.67 -18.20
C PHE A 315 18.66 -5.16 -17.85
N LYS A 316 18.80 -5.48 -16.56
CA LYS A 316 18.56 -6.82 -16.03
C LYS A 316 17.50 -6.72 -14.97
N LEU A 317 16.39 -7.45 -15.15
CA LEU A 317 15.38 -7.59 -14.11
C LEU A 317 15.96 -8.44 -12.97
N PRO A 318 16.12 -7.90 -11.75
CA PRO A 318 16.54 -8.69 -10.60
C PRO A 318 15.29 -9.26 -9.92
N ALA A 319 14.59 -10.16 -10.60
CA ALA A 319 13.27 -10.67 -10.18
C ALA A 319 13.31 -11.27 -8.77
N ASP A 320 14.33 -12.09 -8.48
CA ASP A 320 14.51 -12.71 -7.17
C ASP A 320 14.73 -11.66 -6.07
N ALA A 321 15.63 -10.70 -6.28
CA ALA A 321 15.91 -9.66 -5.30
C ALA A 321 14.71 -8.73 -5.05
N LEU A 322 13.93 -8.44 -6.09
CA LEU A 322 12.71 -7.65 -5.96
C LEU A 322 11.60 -8.45 -5.24
N SER A 323 11.47 -9.73 -5.57
CA SER A 323 10.55 -10.64 -4.87
C SER A 323 10.92 -10.75 -3.38
N ASP A 324 12.22 -10.93 -3.07
CA ASP A 324 12.75 -10.96 -1.71
C ASP A 324 12.40 -9.68 -0.95
N PHE A 325 12.66 -8.54 -1.58
CA PHE A 325 12.33 -7.24 -1.01
C PHE A 325 10.83 -7.10 -0.69
N ILE A 326 9.95 -7.54 -1.58
CA ILE A 326 8.50 -7.50 -1.35
C ILE A 326 8.09 -8.41 -0.19
N TYR A 327 8.58 -9.65 -0.13
CA TYR A 327 8.25 -10.57 0.96
C TYR A 327 8.84 -10.12 2.31
N GLU A 328 10.02 -9.51 2.33
CA GLU A 328 10.58 -8.90 3.54
C GLU A 328 9.70 -7.75 4.06
N ARG A 329 9.22 -6.87 3.16
CA ARG A 329 8.33 -5.77 3.53
C ARG A 329 6.99 -6.27 4.03
N LEU A 330 6.45 -7.29 3.39
CA LEU A 330 5.22 -7.96 3.81
C LEU A 330 5.37 -8.56 5.22
N ALA A 331 6.46 -9.31 5.46
CA ALA A 331 6.73 -9.90 6.77
C ALA A 331 6.83 -8.84 7.87
N HIS A 332 7.51 -7.71 7.60
CA HIS A 332 7.58 -6.59 8.53
C HIS A 332 6.21 -5.99 8.81
N SER A 333 5.42 -5.71 7.76
CA SER A 333 4.08 -5.15 7.91
C SER A 333 3.14 -6.05 8.70
N LEU A 334 3.23 -7.37 8.56
CA LEU A 334 2.41 -8.30 9.33
C LEU A 334 2.82 -8.31 10.81
N ARG A 335 4.11 -8.20 11.13
CA ARG A 335 4.56 -8.08 12.52
C ARG A 335 4.04 -6.80 13.18
N GLU A 336 4.01 -5.68 12.46
CA GLU A 336 3.41 -4.43 12.94
C GLU A 336 1.89 -4.55 13.18
N GLN A 337 1.21 -5.43 12.44
CA GLN A 337 -0.22 -5.76 12.65
C GLN A 337 -0.46 -6.72 13.83
N GLY A 338 0.59 -7.13 14.55
CA GLY A 338 0.49 -7.98 15.74
C GLY A 338 0.56 -9.49 15.49
N TYR A 339 1.04 -9.93 14.32
CA TYR A 339 1.38 -11.34 14.09
C TYR A 339 2.75 -11.68 14.70
N SER A 340 2.86 -12.89 15.26
CA SER A 340 4.13 -13.36 15.83
C SER A 340 5.15 -13.69 14.72
N ALA A 341 6.44 -13.69 15.05
CA ALA A 341 7.48 -14.07 14.09
C ALA A 341 7.25 -15.48 13.51
N GLN A 342 6.81 -16.43 14.35
CA GLN A 342 6.52 -17.80 13.93
C GLN A 342 5.33 -17.88 12.97
N GLU A 343 4.25 -17.13 13.23
CA GLU A 343 3.07 -17.07 12.36
C GLU A 343 3.45 -16.51 10.98
N VAL A 344 4.21 -15.40 10.97
CA VAL A 344 4.66 -14.74 9.76
C VAL A 344 5.59 -15.64 8.96
N ASP A 345 6.60 -16.23 9.59
CA ASP A 345 7.58 -17.07 8.91
C ASP A 345 6.93 -18.35 8.36
N ALA A 346 5.93 -18.91 9.06
CA ALA A 346 5.18 -20.09 8.60
C ALA A 346 4.45 -19.81 7.27
N VAL A 347 3.82 -18.64 7.12
CA VAL A 347 3.05 -18.31 5.91
C VAL A 347 3.93 -17.70 4.83
N VAL A 348 4.70 -16.66 5.17
CA VAL A 348 5.51 -15.89 4.21
C VAL A 348 6.70 -16.71 3.71
N GLY A 349 7.25 -17.62 4.52
CA GLY A 349 8.35 -18.50 4.13
C GLY A 349 8.03 -19.42 2.95
N LEU A 350 6.74 -19.71 2.71
CA LEU A 350 6.29 -20.47 1.54
C LEU A 350 6.18 -19.63 0.26
N ARG A 351 6.33 -18.30 0.37
CA ARG A 351 6.16 -17.32 -0.71
C ARG A 351 4.86 -17.52 -1.53
N PRO A 352 3.67 -17.39 -0.91
CA PRO A 352 2.41 -17.55 -1.61
C PRO A 352 2.27 -16.53 -2.75
N GLN A 353 2.06 -17.01 -3.97
CA GLN A 353 2.03 -16.15 -5.16
C GLN A 353 0.84 -15.19 -5.19
N ARG A 354 -0.31 -15.59 -4.64
CA ARG A 354 -1.48 -14.73 -4.47
C ARG A 354 -1.47 -14.12 -3.07
N LEU A 355 -1.14 -12.82 -2.98
CA LEU A 355 -1.01 -12.15 -1.68
C LEU A 355 -2.36 -12.00 -0.94
N GLY A 356 -3.48 -11.99 -1.66
CA GLY A 356 -4.84 -12.02 -1.07
C GLY A 356 -5.13 -13.24 -0.20
N ASP A 357 -4.36 -14.33 -0.34
CA ASP A 357 -4.52 -15.53 0.48
C ASP A 357 -3.87 -15.40 1.86
N ILE A 358 -2.92 -14.48 2.04
CA ILE A 358 -2.09 -14.39 3.24
C ILE A 358 -2.93 -14.18 4.51
N PRO A 359 -3.90 -13.24 4.56
CA PRO A 359 -4.74 -13.09 5.75
C PRO A 359 -5.50 -14.38 6.10
N LYS A 360 -6.01 -15.10 5.10
CA LYS A 360 -6.74 -16.37 5.27
C LYS A 360 -5.81 -17.48 5.77
N ARG A 361 -4.58 -17.55 5.25
CA ARG A 361 -3.55 -18.51 5.70
C ARG A 361 -3.07 -18.22 7.14
N LEU A 362 -2.87 -16.96 7.49
CA LEU A 362 -2.50 -16.56 8.86
C LEU A 362 -3.61 -16.89 9.86
N ALA A 363 -4.88 -16.65 9.49
CA ALA A 363 -6.03 -17.06 10.30
C ALA A 363 -6.07 -18.58 10.50
N ALA A 364 -5.79 -19.35 9.44
CA ALA A 364 -5.70 -20.81 9.52
C ALA A 364 -4.57 -21.28 10.43
N VAL A 365 -3.39 -20.66 10.35
CA VAL A 365 -2.24 -20.95 11.23
C VAL A 365 -2.60 -20.71 12.69
N ARG A 366 -3.25 -19.58 13.01
CA ARG A 366 -3.73 -19.30 14.38
C ARG A 366 -4.73 -20.34 14.87
N ALA A 367 -5.69 -20.69 14.02
CA ALA A 367 -6.71 -21.68 14.35
C ALA A 367 -6.11 -23.08 14.55
N PHE A 368 -5.08 -23.45 13.77
CA PHE A 368 -4.34 -24.69 13.94
C PHE A 368 -3.50 -24.67 15.22
N ALA A 369 -2.75 -23.59 15.48
CA ALA A 369 -1.89 -23.47 16.66
C ALA A 369 -2.65 -23.55 18.00
N ALA A 370 -3.96 -23.22 17.99
CA ALA A 370 -4.84 -23.37 19.15
C ALA A 370 -5.28 -24.82 19.43
N LEU A 371 -5.02 -25.77 18.52
CA LEU A 371 -5.39 -27.17 18.70
C LEU A 371 -4.42 -27.89 19.66
N PRO A 372 -4.92 -28.82 20.51
CA PRO A 372 -4.06 -29.65 21.37
C PRO A 372 -3.02 -30.47 20.59
N GLU A 373 -3.31 -30.82 19.34
CA GLU A 373 -2.46 -31.63 18.47
C GLU A 373 -1.31 -30.83 17.84
N ALA A 374 -1.41 -29.50 17.79
CA ALA A 374 -0.56 -28.65 16.98
C ALA A 374 0.92 -28.76 17.32
N ALA A 375 1.26 -28.77 18.61
CA ALA A 375 2.64 -28.82 19.07
C ALA A 375 3.35 -30.14 18.67
N SER A 376 2.66 -31.27 18.82
CA SER A 376 3.19 -32.59 18.41
C SER A 376 3.37 -32.63 16.89
N LEU A 377 2.36 -32.20 16.13
CA LEU A 377 2.42 -32.19 14.67
C LEU A 377 3.49 -31.25 14.12
N ALA A 378 3.65 -30.05 14.68
CA ALA A 378 4.70 -29.12 14.29
C ALA A 378 6.10 -29.69 14.54
N ALA A 379 6.32 -30.32 15.71
CA ALA A 379 7.59 -30.97 16.04
C ALA A 379 7.87 -32.17 15.13
N ALA A 380 6.85 -33.00 14.85
CA ALA A 380 6.96 -34.10 13.92
C ALA A 380 7.30 -33.60 12.50
N ASN A 381 6.64 -32.55 12.01
CA ASN A 381 6.92 -31.97 10.70
C ASN A 381 8.36 -31.42 10.61
N LYS A 382 8.86 -30.74 11.66
CA LYS A 382 10.27 -30.31 11.74
C LYS A 382 11.23 -31.50 11.68
N ARG A 383 10.92 -32.58 12.38
CA ARG A 383 11.70 -33.84 12.33
C ARG A 383 11.70 -34.42 10.92
N VAL A 384 10.54 -34.50 10.27
CA VAL A 384 10.41 -34.98 8.89
C VAL A 384 11.26 -34.14 7.94
N GLY A 385 11.13 -32.81 7.98
CA GLY A 385 11.92 -31.91 7.14
C GLY A 385 13.43 -32.08 7.33
N ASN A 386 13.89 -32.27 8.57
CA ASN A 386 15.31 -32.53 8.86
C ASN A 386 15.81 -33.89 8.35
N ILE A 387 14.94 -34.92 8.32
CA ILE A 387 15.28 -36.22 7.74
C ILE A 387 15.39 -36.09 6.22
N LEU A 388 14.40 -35.48 5.56
CA LEU A 388 14.35 -35.34 4.11
C LEU A 388 15.54 -34.51 3.58
N LYS A 389 15.95 -33.45 4.29
CA LYS A 389 17.12 -32.61 3.92
C LYS A 389 18.46 -33.36 3.92
N LYS A 390 18.58 -34.48 4.65
CA LYS A 390 19.82 -35.28 4.73
C LYS A 390 19.99 -36.25 3.56
N VAL A 391 18.98 -36.39 2.70
CA VAL A 391 19.01 -37.33 1.57
C VAL A 391 19.56 -36.62 0.34
N GLU A 392 20.73 -37.05 -0.13
CA GLU A 392 21.34 -36.56 -1.37
C GLU A 392 20.46 -36.93 -2.58
N GLY A 393 20.27 -35.98 -3.51
CA GLY A 393 19.44 -36.15 -4.70
C GLY A 393 17.93 -35.91 -4.51
N GLY A 394 17.49 -35.63 -3.27
CA GLY A 394 16.08 -35.41 -2.96
C GLY A 394 15.26 -36.70 -2.83
N VAL A 395 14.02 -36.57 -2.37
CA VAL A 395 13.11 -37.69 -2.14
C VAL A 395 11.84 -37.51 -2.96
N THR A 396 11.49 -38.52 -3.75
CA THR A 396 10.21 -38.57 -4.46
C THR A 396 9.10 -38.99 -3.50
N ALA A 397 8.00 -38.24 -3.45
CA ALA A 397 6.81 -38.58 -2.68
C ALA A 397 6.02 -39.71 -3.37
N GLN A 398 6.54 -40.93 -3.27
CA GLN A 398 5.94 -42.13 -3.83
C GLN A 398 5.94 -43.23 -2.79
N ILE A 399 4.81 -43.93 -2.69
CA ILE A 399 4.58 -45.00 -1.72
C ILE A 399 4.21 -46.26 -2.49
N ASP A 400 4.97 -47.32 -2.28
CA ASP A 400 4.60 -48.67 -2.68
C ASP A 400 3.99 -49.40 -1.49
N ALA A 401 2.69 -49.73 -1.61
CA ALA A 401 1.94 -50.42 -0.57
C ALA A 401 2.49 -51.83 -0.28
N ALA A 402 3.15 -52.48 -1.25
CA ALA A 402 3.75 -53.80 -1.07
C ALA A 402 5.02 -53.77 -0.20
N LEU A 403 5.64 -52.60 -0.05
CA LEU A 403 6.85 -52.39 0.74
C LEU A 403 6.56 -51.84 2.15
N LEU A 404 5.29 -51.72 2.56
CA LEU A 404 4.92 -51.37 3.93
C LEU A 404 4.99 -52.64 4.79
N LYS A 405 5.90 -52.67 5.77
CA LYS A 405 6.15 -53.83 6.63
C LYS A 405 5.55 -53.68 8.02
N GLU A 406 5.68 -52.49 8.61
CA GLU A 406 5.20 -52.25 9.97
C GLU A 406 3.73 -51.82 9.97
N ALA A 407 2.99 -52.20 11.01
CA ALA A 407 1.59 -51.79 11.17
C ALA A 407 1.45 -50.26 11.23
N ALA A 408 2.40 -49.57 11.86
CA ALA A 408 2.43 -48.12 11.96
C ALA A 408 2.60 -47.40 10.60
N GLU A 409 3.36 -47.99 9.66
CA GLU A 409 3.50 -47.45 8.30
C GLU A 409 2.20 -47.54 7.53
N SER A 410 1.55 -48.71 7.61
CA SER A 410 0.27 -48.97 6.96
C SER A 410 -0.82 -48.07 7.52
N ALA A 411 -0.85 -47.88 8.84
CA ALA A 411 -1.79 -46.98 9.50
C ALA A 411 -1.58 -45.52 9.10
N LEU A 412 -0.33 -45.03 9.05
CA LEU A 412 -0.03 -43.68 8.60
C LEU A 412 -0.40 -43.47 7.13
N ASN A 413 -0.08 -44.43 6.25
CA ASN A 413 -0.46 -44.36 4.84
C ASN A 413 -1.99 -44.33 4.66
N ALA A 414 -2.73 -45.19 5.38
CA ALA A 414 -4.19 -45.21 5.34
C ALA A 414 -4.80 -43.89 5.84
N ALA A 415 -4.29 -43.34 6.95
CA ALA A 415 -4.74 -42.05 7.48
C ALA A 415 -4.47 -40.91 6.48
N LEU A 416 -3.28 -40.88 5.86
CA LEU A 416 -2.96 -39.90 4.82
C LEU A 416 -3.88 -40.02 3.60
N ALA A 417 -4.18 -41.25 3.15
CA ALA A 417 -5.08 -41.48 2.03
C ALA A 417 -6.51 -40.97 2.29
N GLN A 418 -6.95 -40.92 3.55
CA GLN A 418 -8.25 -40.37 3.94
C GLN A 418 -8.24 -38.85 4.13
N VAL A 419 -7.23 -38.33 4.83
CA VAL A 419 -7.16 -36.92 5.25
C VAL A 419 -6.69 -36.02 4.12
N LYS A 420 -5.68 -36.43 3.35
CA LYS A 420 -5.08 -35.59 2.31
C LYS A 420 -6.10 -35.11 1.26
N PRO A 421 -7.01 -35.94 0.71
CA PRO A 421 -8.01 -35.46 -0.24
C PRO A 421 -8.97 -34.43 0.37
N GLN A 422 -9.32 -34.56 1.65
CA GLN A 422 -10.18 -33.60 2.34
C GLN A 422 -9.46 -32.27 2.55
N ALA A 423 -8.19 -32.33 2.99
CA ALA A 423 -7.36 -31.16 3.18
C ALA A 423 -7.08 -30.43 1.85
N ASP A 424 -6.81 -31.16 0.77
CA ASP A 424 -6.63 -30.61 -0.57
C ASP A 424 -7.94 -29.98 -1.08
N ALA A 425 -9.09 -30.65 -0.94
CA ALA A 425 -10.37 -30.10 -1.34
C ALA A 425 -10.76 -28.82 -0.58
N ALA A 426 -10.40 -28.72 0.70
CA ALA A 426 -10.59 -27.50 1.48
C ALA A 426 -9.63 -26.38 1.01
N PHE A 427 -8.37 -26.72 0.72
CA PHE A 427 -7.38 -25.78 0.21
C PHE A 427 -7.82 -25.17 -1.13
N GLU A 428 -8.27 -25.99 -2.08
CA GLU A 428 -8.72 -25.52 -3.41
C GLU A 428 -9.97 -24.63 -3.32
N LYS A 429 -10.77 -24.76 -2.25
CA LYS A 429 -11.91 -23.86 -1.97
C LYS A 429 -11.51 -22.57 -1.23
N GLY A 430 -10.22 -22.40 -0.89
CA GLY A 430 -9.73 -21.28 -0.09
C GLY A 430 -10.04 -21.39 1.41
N ASP A 431 -10.55 -22.53 1.89
CA ASP A 431 -10.75 -22.81 3.31
C ASP A 431 -9.50 -23.43 3.92
N TYR A 432 -8.49 -22.59 4.11
CA TYR A 432 -7.22 -22.99 4.70
C TYR A 432 -7.36 -23.47 6.14
N THR A 433 -8.37 -22.99 6.87
CA THR A 433 -8.60 -23.40 8.27
C THR A 433 -9.07 -24.84 8.32
N ALA A 434 -10.07 -25.21 7.52
CA ALA A 434 -10.52 -26.59 7.42
C ALA A 434 -9.40 -27.51 6.89
N SER A 435 -8.60 -27.03 5.92
CA SER A 435 -7.45 -27.76 5.39
C SER A 435 -6.44 -28.14 6.49
N LEU A 436 -6.02 -27.18 7.32
CA LEU A 436 -5.11 -27.46 8.44
C LEU A 436 -5.74 -28.29 9.56
N LYS A 437 -7.02 -28.05 9.89
CA LYS A 437 -7.73 -28.82 10.93
C LYS A 437 -7.87 -30.29 10.56
N ALA A 438 -8.09 -30.62 9.28
CA ALA A 438 -8.16 -32.01 8.83
C ALA A 438 -6.88 -32.80 9.17
N LEU A 439 -5.71 -32.14 9.10
CA LEU A 439 -4.42 -32.74 9.41
C LEU A 439 -4.23 -33.07 10.89
N ALA A 440 -5.05 -32.53 11.80
CA ALA A 440 -4.98 -32.85 13.23
C ALA A 440 -5.18 -34.35 13.50
N ALA A 441 -5.99 -35.02 12.66
CA ALA A 441 -6.22 -36.46 12.73
C ALA A 441 -4.94 -37.30 12.51
N LEU A 442 -3.89 -36.71 11.93
CA LEU A 442 -2.62 -37.40 11.68
C LEU A 442 -1.73 -37.50 12.93
N ARG A 443 -2.07 -36.84 14.05
CA ARG A 443 -1.22 -36.86 15.25
C ARG A 443 -0.88 -38.27 15.71
N ALA A 444 -1.90 -39.07 16.03
CA ALA A 444 -1.72 -40.42 16.55
C ALA A 444 -0.91 -41.34 15.60
N PRO A 445 -1.24 -41.43 14.29
CA PRO A 445 -0.45 -42.28 13.38
C PRO A 445 0.98 -41.75 13.14
N VAL A 446 1.20 -40.44 13.20
CA VAL A 446 2.56 -39.86 13.09
C VAL A 446 3.40 -40.18 14.33
N ASP A 447 2.83 -40.03 15.52
CA ASP A 447 3.50 -40.39 16.78
C ASP A 447 3.85 -41.89 16.80
N ALA A 448 2.90 -42.76 16.42
CA ALA A 448 3.13 -44.21 16.33
C ALA A 448 4.22 -44.57 15.31
N PHE A 449 4.19 -43.97 14.11
CA PHE A 449 5.23 -44.17 13.11
C PHE A 449 6.62 -43.85 13.67
N PHE A 450 6.76 -42.74 14.38
CA PHE A 450 8.07 -42.33 14.90
C PHE A 450 8.56 -43.11 16.12
N THR A 451 7.66 -43.79 16.83
CA THR A 451 7.98 -44.73 17.92
C THR A 451 8.38 -46.09 17.37
N ASP A 452 7.62 -46.61 16.40
CA ASP A 452 7.72 -48.01 15.99
C ASP A 452 8.55 -48.23 14.72
N VAL A 453 8.80 -47.17 13.92
CA VAL A 453 9.43 -47.29 12.60
C VAL A 453 10.80 -46.62 12.55
N MET A 454 11.83 -47.40 12.26
CA MET A 454 13.17 -46.88 11.98
C MET A 454 13.30 -46.45 10.52
N VAL A 455 13.29 -45.13 10.25
CA VAL A 455 13.32 -44.60 8.87
C VAL A 455 14.55 -45.04 8.07
N ASN A 456 15.73 -45.08 8.69
CA ASN A 456 16.97 -45.49 8.03
C ASN A 456 17.13 -47.02 8.01
N ALA A 457 16.28 -47.71 7.26
CA ALA A 457 16.36 -49.15 7.07
C ALA A 457 17.61 -49.57 6.25
N GLU A 458 18.13 -50.77 6.51
CA GLU A 458 19.25 -51.35 5.75
C GLU A 458 18.87 -51.66 4.29
N ASP A 459 17.64 -52.13 4.09
CA ASP A 459 17.07 -52.37 2.76
C ASP A 459 16.81 -51.03 2.04
N PRO A 460 17.51 -50.75 0.93
CA PRO A 460 17.36 -49.50 0.20
C PRO A 460 15.94 -49.24 -0.31
N ALA A 461 15.21 -50.28 -0.72
CA ALA A 461 13.85 -50.14 -1.24
C ALA A 461 12.87 -49.76 -0.13
N LEU A 462 12.98 -50.42 1.03
CA LEU A 462 12.18 -50.09 2.21
C LEU A 462 12.48 -48.68 2.73
N ARG A 463 13.77 -48.29 2.78
CA ARG A 463 14.19 -46.94 3.18
C ARG A 463 13.60 -45.89 2.23
N ALA A 464 13.68 -46.11 0.92
CA ALA A 464 13.09 -45.21 -0.06
C ALA A 464 11.57 -45.07 0.12
N ASN A 465 10.87 -46.18 0.38
CA ASN A 465 9.42 -46.17 0.62
C ASN A 465 9.03 -45.38 1.88
N ARG A 466 9.76 -45.59 2.99
CA ARG A 466 9.58 -44.82 4.24
C ARG A 466 9.82 -43.33 4.03
N LEU A 467 10.86 -42.97 3.27
CA LEU A 467 11.15 -41.58 2.90
C LEU A 467 10.05 -40.99 2.01
N GLY A 468 9.51 -41.75 1.06
CA GLY A 468 8.38 -41.34 0.22
C GLY A 468 7.09 -41.10 1.00
N LEU A 469 6.80 -41.93 2.01
CA LEU A 469 5.70 -41.73 2.96
C LEU A 469 5.88 -40.43 3.75
N LEU A 470 7.09 -40.19 4.28
CA LEU A 470 7.43 -38.95 4.98
C LEU A 470 7.38 -37.72 4.07
N ALA A 471 7.81 -37.81 2.82
CA ALA A 471 7.71 -36.73 1.84
C ALA A 471 6.25 -36.40 1.54
N THR A 472 5.39 -37.41 1.40
CA THR A 472 3.94 -37.23 1.20
C THR A 472 3.29 -36.53 2.40
N LEU A 473 3.62 -36.96 3.62
CA LEU A 473 3.19 -36.30 4.86
C LEU A 473 3.66 -34.84 4.90
N HIS A 474 4.95 -34.58 4.64
CA HIS A 474 5.52 -33.25 4.66
C HIS A 474 4.86 -32.31 3.65
N GLN A 475 4.57 -32.79 2.43
CA GLN A 475 3.85 -32.01 1.43
C GLN A 475 2.44 -31.66 1.87
N ALA A 476 1.70 -32.62 2.45
CA ALA A 476 0.36 -32.37 2.97
C ALA A 476 0.38 -31.35 4.12
N MET A 477 1.32 -31.50 5.06
CA MET A 477 1.44 -30.63 6.23
C MET A 477 1.85 -29.20 5.89
N ASN A 478 2.61 -28.98 4.82
CA ASN A 478 3.15 -27.66 4.47
C ASN A 478 2.45 -26.96 3.30
N ARG A 479 1.25 -27.42 2.90
CA ARG A 479 0.51 -26.82 1.77
C ARG A 479 -0.01 -25.40 2.09
N VAL A 480 -0.55 -25.20 3.29
CA VAL A 480 -1.10 -23.92 3.74
C VAL A 480 -0.01 -23.00 4.30
N ALA A 481 0.84 -23.54 5.17
CA ALA A 481 1.91 -22.85 5.89
C ALA A 481 3.01 -23.86 6.29
N ASP A 482 4.25 -23.40 6.45
CA ASP A 482 5.36 -24.18 7.00
C ASP A 482 5.14 -24.42 8.50
N LEU A 483 4.48 -25.53 8.85
CA LEU A 483 4.14 -25.86 10.23
C LEU A 483 5.38 -26.10 11.11
N SER A 484 6.56 -26.35 10.52
CA SER A 484 7.79 -26.53 11.29
C SER A 484 8.23 -25.24 12.01
N ARG A 485 7.78 -24.08 11.52
CA ARG A 485 8.05 -22.76 12.13
C ARG A 485 7.24 -22.51 13.41
N LEU A 486 6.20 -23.32 13.64
CA LEU A 486 5.36 -23.23 14.84
C LEU A 486 5.90 -24.07 16.01
N SER A 487 6.87 -24.95 15.76
CA SER A 487 7.53 -25.67 16.85
C SER A 487 8.54 -24.74 17.54
N ALA A 488 8.42 -24.61 18.87
CA ALA A 488 9.36 -23.89 19.71
C ALA A 488 10.80 -24.40 19.57
#